data_AF-A0A950TC48-F1
#
_entry.id   AF-A0A950TC48-F1
#
_cell.length_a   1.000
_cell.length_b   1.000
_cell.length_c   1.000
_cell.angle_alpha   90.00
_cell.angle_beta   90.00
_cell.angle_gamma   90.00
#
_symmetry.space_group_name_H-M   'P 1'
#
loop_
_entity.id
_entity.type
_entity.pdbx_description
1 polymer ?
#
loop_
_entity_poly.entity_id
_entity_poly.type
_entity_poly.pdbx_seq_one_letter_code
_entity_poly.pdbx_strand_id
1 'polypeptide(L)'
;LHPRLYLLLFGSSPVEERPSPLGDAVAAPMLAAAAQLVGEQRAIAATQAAWAFVHGFVMLELAGQMRRGVPIEGFLLGLEAFMHGLSSDGTQ
;
A
#
# COMPACT_ATOMS: atom_id res chain seq x y z
N LEU A 1 11.65 -14.75 5.03
CA LEU A 1 11.40 -13.61 4.13
C LEU A 1 12.13 -13.87 2.81
N HIS A 2 11.45 -13.80 1.67
CA HIS A 2 12.03 -14.13 0.35
C HIS A 2 12.07 -12.87 -0.54
N PRO A 3 13.10 -12.02 -0.43
CA PRO A 3 13.17 -10.74 -1.15
C PRO A 3 13.11 -10.90 -2.67
N ARG A 4 13.69 -11.98 -3.21
CA ARG A 4 13.65 -12.29 -4.65
C ARG A 4 12.25 -12.69 -5.14
N LEU A 5 11.43 -13.32 -4.30
CA LEU A 5 10.04 -13.63 -4.66
C LEU A 5 9.19 -12.37 -4.74
N TYR A 6 9.43 -11.38 -3.87
CA TYR A 6 8.76 -10.09 -3.94
C TYR A 6 9.03 -9.40 -5.29
N LEU A 7 10.30 -9.38 -5.72
CA LEU A 7 10.68 -8.82 -7.01
C LEU A 7 10.10 -9.58 -8.22
N LEU A 8 9.88 -10.89 -8.09
CA LEU A 8 9.20 -11.68 -9.13
C LEU A 8 7.70 -11.38 -9.18
N LEU A 9 7.05 -11.25 -8.03
CA LEU A 9 5.62 -10.96 -7.93
C LEU A 9 5.26 -9.54 -8.40
N PHE A 10 6.14 -8.57 -8.18
CA PHE A 10 5.91 -7.15 -8.50
C PHE A 10 6.85 -6.61 -9.58
N GLY A 11 7.48 -7.51 -10.34
CA GLY A 11 8.15 -7.14 -11.59
C GLY A 11 7.15 -6.71 -12.66
N SER A 12 7.65 -6.27 -13.81
CA SER A 12 6.80 -5.89 -14.93
C SER A 12 6.01 -7.09 -15.45
N SER A 13 4.73 -7.19 -15.07
CA SER A 13 3.77 -8.10 -15.68
C SER A 13 2.97 -7.35 -16.76
N PRO A 14 2.62 -7.98 -17.90
CA PRO A 14 1.61 -7.41 -18.78
C PRO A 14 0.35 -7.09 -17.97
N VAL A 15 -0.26 -5.93 -18.25
CA VAL A 15 -1.55 -5.56 -17.62
C VAL A 15 -2.55 -6.63 -17.98
N GLU A 16 -3.07 -7.35 -16.98
CA GLU A 16 -4.22 -8.22 -17.19
C GLU A 16 -5.39 -7.34 -17.63
N GLU A 17 -6.01 -7.66 -18.76
CA GLU A 17 -7.18 -6.92 -19.28
C GLU A 17 -8.37 -6.95 -18.31
N ARG A 18 -8.41 -7.91 -17.37
CA ARG A 18 -9.36 -7.98 -16.27
C ARG A 18 -8.68 -8.40 -14.96
N PRO A 19 -9.08 -7.82 -13.82
CA PRO A 19 -8.69 -8.33 -12.51
C PRO A 19 -9.07 -9.80 -12.35
N SER A 20 -8.17 -10.60 -11.80
CA SER A 20 -8.51 -11.97 -11.41
C SER A 20 -9.51 -11.97 -10.23
N PRO A 21 -10.47 -12.92 -10.18
CA PRO A 21 -11.40 -13.05 -9.05
C PRO A 21 -10.70 -13.22 -7.70
N LEU A 22 -9.51 -13.81 -7.71
CA LEU A 22 -8.66 -13.93 -6.52
C LEU A 22 -8.08 -12.58 -6.11
N GLY A 23 -7.63 -11.76 -7.07
CA GLY A 23 -7.14 -10.41 -6.81
C GLY A 23 -8.21 -9.53 -6.14
N ASP A 24 -9.45 -9.60 -6.64
CA ASP A 24 -10.57 -8.89 -6.03
C ASP A 24 -10.85 -9.37 -4.60
N ALA A 25 -10.88 -10.69 -4.39
CA ALA A 25 -11.10 -11.27 -3.06
C ALA A 25 -10.00 -10.87 -2.06
N VAL A 26 -8.75 -10.80 -2.50
CA VAL A 26 -7.61 -10.39 -1.67
C VAL A 26 -7.64 -8.89 -1.37
N ALA A 27 -8.11 -8.06 -2.30
CA ALA A 27 -8.20 -6.61 -2.12
C ALA A 27 -9.42 -6.19 -1.27
N ALA A 28 -10.47 -6.99 -1.21
CA ALA A 28 -11.75 -6.63 -0.58
C ALA A 28 -11.62 -6.14 0.89
N PRO A 29 -10.83 -6.79 1.78
CA PRO A 29 -10.68 -6.31 3.16
C PRO A 29 -10.02 -4.92 3.23
N MET A 30 -9.03 -4.66 2.37
CA MET A 30 -8.34 -3.36 2.33
C MET A 30 -9.29 -2.27 1.81
N LEU A 31 -10.07 -2.57 0.78
CA LEU A 31 -11.10 -1.66 0.26
C LEU A 31 -12.16 -1.34 1.32
N ALA A 32 -12.61 -2.35 2.09
CA ALA A 32 -13.58 -2.16 3.17
C ALA A 32 -13.01 -1.31 4.31
N ALA A 33 -11.73 -1.47 4.65
CA ALA A 33 -11.07 -0.64 5.65
C ALA A 33 -10.89 0.80 5.16
N ALA A 34 -10.49 0.99 3.90
CA ALA A 34 -10.38 2.30 3.29
C ALA A 34 -11.74 3.01 3.20
N ALA A 35 -12.81 2.31 2.85
CA ALA A 35 -14.16 2.87 2.82
C ALA A 35 -14.62 3.35 4.21
N GLN A 36 -14.29 2.60 5.27
CA GLN A 36 -14.57 3.03 6.65
C GLN A 36 -13.78 4.29 7.05
N LEU A 37 -12.60 4.49 6.48
CA LEU A 37 -11.71 5.60 6.81
C LEU A 37 -12.05 6.89 6.05
N VAL A 38 -12.35 6.78 4.75
CA VAL A 38 -12.47 7.95 3.85
C VAL A 38 -13.79 8.02 3.08
N GLY A 39 -14.72 7.09 3.33
CA GLY A 39 -15.97 6.93 2.58
C GLY A 39 -15.79 6.15 1.27
N GLU A 40 -16.90 5.63 0.74
CA GLU A 40 -16.88 4.76 -0.45
C GLU A 40 -16.30 5.45 -1.70
N GLN A 41 -16.59 6.73 -1.89
CA GLN A 41 -16.17 7.51 -3.06
C GLN A 41 -14.63 7.59 -3.18
N ARG A 42 -13.92 7.55 -2.06
CA ARG A 42 -12.45 7.68 -1.99
C ARG A 42 -11.75 6.37 -1.65
N ALA A 43 -12.48 5.29 -1.37
CA ALA A 43 -11.93 4.02 -0.89
C ALA A 43 -10.88 3.42 -1.84
N ILE A 44 -11.13 3.45 -3.14
CA ILE A 44 -10.19 2.94 -4.15
C ILE A 44 -8.90 3.76 -4.17
N ALA A 45 -9.01 5.09 -4.22
CA ALA A 45 -7.87 5.98 -4.23
C ALA A 45 -7.04 5.86 -2.95
N ALA A 46 -7.70 5.76 -1.79
CA ALA A 46 -7.02 5.53 -0.51
C ALA A 46 -6.32 4.16 -0.46
N THR A 47 -6.95 3.11 -0.99
CA THR A 47 -6.34 1.78 -1.11
C THR A 47 -5.09 1.81 -2.00
N GLN A 48 -5.15 2.48 -3.14
CA GLN A 48 -4.01 2.65 -4.05
C GLN A 48 -2.88 3.45 -3.40
N ALA A 49 -3.20 4.51 -2.66
CA ALA A 49 -2.22 5.32 -1.95
C ALA A 49 -1.52 4.51 -0.83
N ALA A 50 -2.29 3.73 -0.05
CA ALA A 50 -1.74 2.83 0.95
C ALA A 50 -0.82 1.77 0.32
N TRP A 51 -1.25 1.18 -0.79
CA TRP A 51 -0.46 0.23 -1.55
C TRP A 51 0.86 0.84 -2.04
N ALA A 52 0.80 2.04 -2.63
CA ALA A 52 1.99 2.75 -3.11
C ALA A 52 2.98 3.05 -1.98
N PHE A 53 2.49 3.46 -0.81
CA PHE A 53 3.32 3.71 0.37
C PHE A 53 4.05 2.44 0.84
N VAL A 54 3.31 1.34 1.03
CA VAL A 54 3.88 0.04 1.46
C VAL A 54 4.85 -0.51 0.42
N HIS A 55 4.45 -0.53 -0.85
CA HIS A 55 5.30 -1.03 -1.93
C HIS A 55 6.58 -0.21 -2.08
N GLY A 56 6.48 1.13 -1.99
CA GLY A 56 7.63 2.03 -2.01
C GLY A 56 8.60 1.76 -0.86
N PHE A 57 8.09 1.58 0.36
CA PHE A 57 8.93 1.20 1.50
C PHE A 57 9.68 -0.11 1.25
N VAL A 58 8.99 -1.17 0.83
CA VAL A 58 9.62 -2.47 0.58
C VAL A 58 10.68 -2.35 -0.52
N MET A 59 10.40 -1.63 -1.60
CA MET A 59 11.37 -1.43 -2.68
C MET A 59 12.62 -0.66 -2.23
N LEU A 60 12.46 0.38 -1.41
CA LEU A 60 13.59 1.14 -0.85
C LEU A 60 14.43 0.30 0.12
N GLU A 61 13.78 -0.55 0.92
CA GLU A 61 14.45 -1.48 1.82
C GLU A 61 15.23 -2.55 1.04
N LEU A 62 14.58 -3.19 0.06
CA LEU A 62 15.21 -4.20 -0.82
C LEU A 62 16.39 -3.63 -1.61
N ALA A 63 16.31 -2.38 -2.05
CA ALA A 63 17.38 -1.68 -2.75
C ALA A 63 18.49 -1.14 -1.81
N GLY A 64 18.39 -1.39 -0.49
CA GLY A 64 19.37 -0.95 0.49
C GLY A 64 19.52 0.58 0.56
N GLN A 65 18.45 1.32 0.30
CA GLN A 65 18.45 2.80 0.31
C GLN A 65 18.18 3.37 1.71
N MET A 66 17.56 2.60 2.59
CA MET A 66 17.28 2.98 3.99
C MET A 66 18.49 2.70 4.90
N ARG A 67 19.61 3.39 4.66
CA ARG A 67 20.92 3.09 5.31
C ARG A 67 21.12 3.74 6.69
N ARG A 68 20.20 4.58 7.15
CA ARG A 68 20.30 5.32 8.42
C ARG A 68 19.10 4.98 9.32
N GLY A 69 19.38 4.73 10.59
CA GLY A 69 18.35 4.38 11.58
C GLY A 69 17.78 2.98 11.37
N VAL A 70 16.59 2.74 11.92
CA VAL A 70 15.86 1.47 11.79
C VAL A 70 14.72 1.67 10.79
N PRO A 71 14.78 1.11 9.56
CA PRO A 71 13.82 1.41 8.50
C PRO A 71 12.36 1.20 8.89
N ILE A 72 12.07 0.17 9.70
CA ILE A 72 10.71 -0.14 10.17
C ILE A 72 10.13 0.97 11.04
N GLU A 73 10.94 1.68 11.83
CA GLU A 73 10.45 2.80 12.66
C GLU A 73 9.97 3.96 11.78
N GLY A 74 10.73 4.28 10.73
CA GLY A 74 10.32 5.30 9.75
C GLY A 74 9.05 4.92 8.99
N PHE A 75 8.90 3.63 8.64
CA PHE A 75 7.67 3.11 8.04
C PHE A 75 6.46 3.26 8.96
N LEU A 76 6.59 2.87 10.23
CA LEU A 76 5.48 2.94 11.20
C LEU A 76 5.06 4.39 11.46
N LEU A 77 6.02 5.31 11.63
CA LEU A 77 5.73 6.75 11.77
C LEU A 77 5.02 7.29 10.52
N GLY A 78 5.50 6.94 9.33
CA GLY A 78 4.88 7.37 8.07
C GLY A 78 3.46 6.81 7.89
N LEU A 79 3.23 5.55 8.28
CA LEU A 79 1.91 4.91 8.24
C LEU A 79 0.93 5.62 9.19
N GLU A 80 1.36 5.93 10.41
CA GLU A 80 0.55 6.68 11.36
C GLU A 80 0.17 8.06 10.80
N ALA A 81 1.14 8.82 10.28
CA ALA A 81 0.88 10.12 9.68
C ALA A 81 -0.06 10.02 8.45
N PHE A 82 0.13 9.00 7.63
CA PHE A 82 -0.70 8.72 6.46
C PHE A 82 -2.17 8.45 6.84
N MET A 83 -2.41 7.59 7.84
CA MET A 83 -3.78 7.31 8.32
C MET A 83 -4.45 8.55 8.91
N HIS A 84 -3.71 9.36 9.68
CA HIS A 84 -4.21 10.62 10.21
C HIS A 84 -4.61 11.59 9.09
N GLY A 85 -3.75 11.76 8.07
CA GLY A 85 -4.03 12.64 6.94
C GLY A 85 -5.25 12.21 6.10
N LEU A 86 -5.41 10.90 5.87
CA LEU A 86 -6.60 10.37 5.20
C LEU A 86 -7.89 10.64 6.00
N SER A 87 -7.82 10.57 7.34
CA SER A 87 -8.97 10.80 8.21
C SER A 87 -9.38 12.28 8.25
N SER A 88 -8.42 13.21 8.22
CA SER A 88 -8.70 14.65 8.28
C SER A 88 -9.32 15.22 7.00
N ASP A 89 -9.03 14.60 5.85
CA ASP A 89 -9.59 15.01 4.56
C ASP A 89 -11.00 14.45 4.29
N GLY A 90 -11.50 13.53 5.12
CA GLY A 90 -12.82 12.90 4.97
C GLY A 90 -14.00 13.75 5.47
N THR A 91 -13.74 14.97 5.95
CA THR A 91 -14.76 15.87 6.54
C THR A 91 -15.09 17.09 5.68
N GLN A 92 -14.68 17.12 4.41
CA GLN A 92 -15.01 18.19 3.45
C GLN A 92 -15.92 17.71 2.32
#